data_AF-A0A2W7A2N6-F1
#
_entry.id   AF-A0A2W7A2N6-F1
#
_cell.length_a   1.000
_cell.length_b   1.000
_cell.length_c   1.000
_cell.angle_alpha   90.00
_cell.angle_beta   90.00
_cell.angle_gamma   90.00
#
_symmetry.space_group_name_H-M   'P 1'
#
loop_
_entity.id
_entity.type
_entity.pdbx_description
1 polymer ?
#
loop_
_entity_poly.entity_id
_entity_poly.type
_entity_poly.pdbx_seq_one_letter_code
_entity_poly.pdbx_strand_id
1 'polypeptide(L)'
;MTQTSRSKRRRRGDSPNPLSFLLGPVGIAVLMVALIGGLWYRNRPQSAAFEPNTTVGEAAMAAIQTFPTQGQEHVNPGQPVNYDSDFPTSGPHDPNPVLPGVYTQEQRLEELVHSIEHGNIVIYVDQPGQVAIDTLTAWVREFPGAWD
;
A
#
# COMPACT_ATOMS: atom_id res chain seq x y z
N MET A 1 3.48 -91.02 -17.64
CA MET A 1 2.71 -89.87 -18.15
C MET A 1 2.70 -88.81 -17.07
N THR A 2 3.44 -87.73 -17.31
CA THR A 2 3.82 -86.69 -16.35
C THR A 2 2.83 -85.54 -16.42
N GLN A 3 2.23 -85.11 -15.31
CA GLN A 3 1.52 -83.83 -15.24
C GLN A 3 2.34 -82.84 -14.41
N THR A 4 2.75 -81.75 -15.07
CA THR A 4 3.53 -80.66 -14.48
C THR A 4 2.59 -79.61 -13.88
N SER A 5 2.72 -79.37 -12.58
CA SER A 5 2.07 -78.25 -11.88
C SER A 5 2.83 -76.95 -12.17
N ARG A 6 2.17 -75.98 -12.84
CA ARG A 6 2.69 -74.61 -13.02
C ARG A 6 2.30 -73.76 -11.80
N SER A 7 3.26 -73.46 -10.93
CA SER A 7 3.06 -72.49 -9.85
C SER A 7 2.99 -71.06 -10.42
N LYS A 8 1.86 -70.38 -10.25
CA LYS A 8 1.67 -68.98 -10.62
C LYS A 8 2.35 -68.08 -9.59
N ARG A 9 3.57 -67.60 -9.88
CA ARG A 9 4.31 -66.65 -9.03
C ARG A 9 3.56 -65.31 -9.01
N ARG A 10 2.90 -64.99 -7.89
CA ARG A 10 2.32 -63.65 -7.65
C ARG A 10 3.46 -62.63 -7.65
N ARG A 11 3.44 -61.69 -8.59
CA ARG A 11 4.30 -60.50 -8.52
C ARG A 11 3.88 -59.70 -7.29
N ARG A 12 4.74 -59.63 -6.27
CA ARG A 12 4.63 -58.64 -5.19
C ARG A 12 4.75 -57.28 -5.86
N GLY A 13 3.69 -56.46 -5.79
CA GLY A 13 3.80 -55.06 -6.16
C GLY A 13 4.69 -54.37 -5.14
N ASP A 14 5.73 -53.69 -5.61
CA ASP A 14 6.52 -52.80 -4.75
C ASP A 14 5.59 -51.72 -4.23
N SER A 15 5.42 -51.66 -2.91
CA SER A 15 4.72 -50.57 -2.25
C SER A 15 5.54 -49.29 -2.44
N PRO A 16 4.96 -48.19 -2.96
CA PRO A 16 5.71 -46.97 -3.22
C PRO A 16 6.27 -46.40 -1.92
N ASN A 17 7.57 -46.10 -1.89
CA ASN A 17 8.22 -45.48 -0.73
C ASN A 17 7.69 -44.05 -0.56
N PRO A 18 7.14 -43.68 0.61
CA PRO A 18 6.62 -42.33 0.82
C PRO A 18 7.74 -41.27 0.74
N LEU A 19 8.99 -41.68 1.02
CA LEU A 19 10.19 -40.84 0.89
C LEU A 19 10.50 -40.40 -0.55
N SER A 20 10.18 -41.20 -1.58
CA SER A 20 10.39 -40.79 -2.98
C SER A 20 9.33 -39.80 -3.46
N PHE A 21 8.17 -39.72 -2.80
CA PHE A 21 7.20 -38.65 -3.03
C PHE A 21 7.63 -37.34 -2.35
N LEU A 22 8.30 -37.42 -1.19
CA LEU A 22 8.80 -36.25 -0.45
C LEU A 22 10.04 -35.59 -1.09
N LEU A 23 10.95 -36.38 -1.65
CA LEU A 23 12.20 -35.88 -2.29
C LEU A 23 12.15 -35.91 -3.83
N GLY A 24 11.04 -36.38 -4.41
CA GLY A 24 10.79 -36.34 -5.84
C GLY A 24 10.37 -34.96 -6.32
N PRO A 25 10.27 -34.74 -7.65
CA PRO A 25 9.89 -33.45 -8.22
C PRO A 25 8.54 -32.92 -7.71
N VAL A 26 7.62 -33.82 -7.36
CA VAL A 26 6.32 -33.48 -6.75
C VAL A 26 6.48 -32.94 -5.33
N GLY A 27 7.28 -33.60 -4.48
CA GLY A 27 7.54 -33.15 -3.11
C GLY A 27 8.27 -31.81 -3.05
N ILE A 28 9.26 -31.63 -3.94
CA ILE A 28 9.98 -30.35 -4.10
C ILE A 28 9.02 -29.25 -4.59
N ALA A 29 8.14 -29.54 -5.56
CA ALA A 29 7.16 -28.57 -6.03
C ALA A 29 6.18 -28.15 -4.92
N VAL A 30 5.71 -29.10 -4.09
CA VAL A 30 4.84 -28.80 -2.94
C VAL A 30 5.56 -27.93 -1.91
N LEU A 31 6.82 -28.23 -1.59
CA LEU A 31 7.63 -27.42 -0.69
C LEU A 31 7.87 -26.00 -1.23
N MET A 32 8.12 -25.86 -2.54
CA MET A 32 8.28 -24.55 -3.18
C MET A 32 6.99 -23.73 -3.15
N VAL A 33 5.84 -24.34 -3.45
CA VAL A 33 4.54 -23.66 -3.34
C VAL A 33 4.26 -23.23 -1.90
N ALA A 34 4.55 -24.08 -0.92
CA ALA A 34 4.39 -23.73 0.49
C ALA A 34 5.34 -22.60 0.91
N LEU A 35 6.59 -22.61 0.45
CA LEU A 35 7.56 -21.54 0.73
C LEU A 35 7.14 -20.22 0.09
N ILE A 36 6.77 -20.23 -1.19
CA ILE A 36 6.31 -19.03 -1.92
C ILE A 36 5.03 -18.50 -1.26
N GLY A 37 4.07 -19.37 -0.93
CA GLY A 37 2.84 -18.99 -0.24
C GLY A 37 3.10 -18.41 1.15
N GLY A 38 4.07 -18.96 1.89
CA GLY A 38 4.47 -18.47 3.21
C GLY A 38 5.20 -17.12 3.15
N LEU A 39 6.11 -16.95 2.19
CA LEU A 39 6.78 -15.67 1.93
C LEU A 39 5.78 -14.61 1.47
N TRP A 40 4.86 -14.97 0.58
CA TRP A 40 3.80 -14.07 0.14
C TRP A 40 2.89 -13.69 1.31
N TYR A 41 2.47 -14.65 2.14
CA TYR A 41 1.66 -14.38 3.35
C TYR A 41 2.36 -13.47 4.35
N ARG A 42 3.65 -13.70 4.60
CA ARG A 42 4.49 -12.87 5.49
C ARG A 42 4.68 -11.46 4.96
N ASN A 43 4.84 -11.31 3.64
CA ASN A 43 5.11 -10.03 3.01
C ASN A 43 3.84 -9.35 2.47
N ARG A 44 2.64 -9.82 2.82
CA ARG A 44 1.43 -9.09 2.43
C ARG A 44 1.46 -7.73 3.13
N PRO A 45 1.23 -6.63 2.40
CA PRO A 45 0.99 -5.35 3.05
C PRO A 45 -0.25 -5.53 3.93
N GLN A 46 -0.04 -5.57 5.25
CA GLN A 46 -1.14 -5.49 6.18
C GLN A 46 -1.57 -4.03 6.15
N SER A 47 -2.68 -3.73 5.50
CA SER A 47 -3.37 -2.48 5.74
C SER A 47 -3.71 -2.45 7.22
N ALA A 48 -2.93 -1.70 8.01
CA ALA A 48 -3.30 -1.45 9.38
C ALA A 48 -4.68 -0.79 9.34
N ALA A 49 -5.66 -1.37 10.03
CA ALA A 49 -6.91 -0.66 10.26
C ALA A 49 -6.55 0.59 11.07
N PHE A 50 -6.63 1.77 10.45
CA PHE A 50 -6.39 3.03 11.12
C PHE A 50 -7.61 3.34 11.98
N GLU A 51 -7.54 2.92 13.24
CA GLU A 51 -8.57 3.13 14.26
C GLU A 51 -8.02 4.09 15.34
N PRO A 52 -7.83 5.39 15.03
CA PRO A 52 -7.31 6.33 15.99
C PRO A 52 -8.31 6.53 17.13
N ASN A 53 -7.80 6.77 18.34
CA ASN A 53 -8.63 7.28 19.43
C ASN A 53 -9.01 8.73 19.11
N THR A 54 -10.22 8.93 18.57
CA THR A 54 -10.71 10.23 18.10
C THR A 54 -11.06 11.19 19.24
N THR A 55 -11.26 10.70 20.47
CA THR A 55 -11.60 11.53 21.62
C THR A 55 -10.53 12.60 21.90
N VAL A 56 -9.26 12.29 21.62
CA VAL A 56 -8.15 13.27 21.74
C VAL A 56 -8.29 14.40 20.72
N GLY A 57 -8.87 14.11 19.55
CA GLY A 57 -9.05 15.06 18.45
C GLY A 57 -10.34 15.89 18.53
N GLU A 58 -11.30 15.54 19.39
CA GLU A 58 -12.59 16.23 19.50
C GLU A 58 -12.44 17.73 19.76
N ALA A 59 -11.54 18.11 20.66
CA ALA A 59 -11.27 19.50 20.96
C ALA A 59 -10.68 20.27 19.75
N ALA A 60 -9.94 19.59 18.88
CA ALA A 60 -9.37 20.19 17.68
C ALA A 60 -10.44 20.46 16.60
N MET A 61 -11.61 19.81 16.67
CA MET A 61 -12.68 20.02 15.69
C MET A 61 -13.21 21.45 15.69
N ALA A 62 -13.12 22.16 16.82
CA ALA A 62 -13.51 23.57 16.91
C ALA A 62 -12.65 24.50 16.03
N ALA A 63 -11.45 24.07 15.63
CA ALA A 63 -10.54 24.82 14.78
C ALA A 63 -10.74 24.53 13.28
N ILE A 64 -11.58 23.54 12.92
CA ILE A 64 -11.83 23.18 11.54
C ILE A 64 -12.60 24.30 10.84
N GLN A 65 -12.07 24.72 9.69
CA GLN A 65 -12.73 25.62 8.78
C GLN A 65 -13.04 24.87 7.49
N THR A 66 -14.26 25.06 6.98
CA THR A 66 -14.70 24.48 5.71
C THR A 66 -15.02 25.61 4.76
N PHE A 67 -14.43 25.55 3.57
CA PHE A 67 -14.65 26.52 2.51
C PHE A 67 -15.53 25.90 1.41
N PRO A 68 -16.34 26.71 0.69
CA PRO A 68 -17.00 26.24 -0.52
C PRO A 68 -15.99 25.74 -1.56
N THR A 69 -16.38 24.72 -2.32
CA THR A 69 -15.56 24.27 -3.46
C THR A 69 -15.44 25.38 -4.51
N GLN A 70 -14.24 25.53 -5.06
CA GLN A 70 -13.93 26.46 -6.15
C GLN A 70 -13.84 25.76 -7.51
N GLY A 71 -14.25 24.49 -7.61
CA GLY A 71 -14.15 23.71 -8.84
C GLY A 71 -12.93 22.79 -8.89
N GLN A 72 -12.73 22.17 -10.05
CA GLN A 72 -11.74 21.11 -10.28
C GLN A 72 -11.08 21.19 -11.67
N GLU A 73 -11.17 22.34 -12.35
CA GLU A 73 -10.70 22.44 -13.73
C GLU A 73 -9.17 22.35 -13.81
N HIS A 74 -8.66 21.46 -14.66
CA HIS A 74 -7.23 21.47 -15.00
C HIS A 74 -6.86 22.66 -15.87
N VAL A 75 -5.80 23.39 -15.49
CA VAL A 75 -5.13 24.39 -16.33
C VAL A 75 -4.04 23.73 -17.19
N ASN A 76 -3.36 24.49 -18.05
CA ASN A 76 -2.21 23.94 -18.75
C ASN A 76 -1.06 23.64 -17.76
N PRO A 77 -0.22 22.62 -18.01
CA PRO A 77 0.95 22.35 -17.16
C PRO A 77 1.83 23.59 -16.98
N GLY A 78 2.17 23.91 -15.74
CA GLY A 78 2.98 25.08 -15.37
C GLY A 78 2.23 26.41 -15.38
N GLN A 79 0.93 26.43 -15.72
CA GLN A 79 0.15 27.65 -15.73
C GLN A 79 -0.15 28.10 -14.29
N PRO A 80 0.17 29.36 -13.92
CA PRO A 80 -0.13 29.87 -12.59
C PRO A 80 -1.63 30.13 -12.43
N VAL A 81 -2.12 29.92 -11.21
CA VAL A 81 -3.50 30.24 -10.80
C VAL A 81 -3.46 31.25 -9.66
N ASN A 82 -4.33 32.26 -9.72
CA ASN A 82 -4.48 33.21 -8.63
C ASN A 82 -5.61 32.75 -7.70
N TYR A 83 -5.25 32.16 -6.57
CA TYR A 83 -6.19 31.70 -5.56
C TYR A 83 -6.63 32.83 -4.62
N ASP A 84 -7.81 32.67 -4.02
CA ASP A 84 -8.35 33.60 -3.00
C ASP A 84 -7.80 33.35 -1.59
N SER A 85 -6.96 32.30 -1.42
CA SER A 85 -6.38 31.86 -0.15
C SER A 85 -4.91 31.50 -0.36
N ASP A 86 -4.07 31.78 0.64
CA ASP A 86 -2.67 31.33 0.67
C ASP A 86 -2.56 29.79 0.75
N PHE A 87 -3.62 29.13 1.24
CA PHE A 87 -3.72 27.67 1.35
C PHE A 87 -5.00 27.20 0.65
N PRO A 88 -5.02 27.13 -0.69
CA PRO A 88 -6.19 26.69 -1.44
C PRO A 88 -6.48 25.21 -1.17
N THR A 89 -7.75 24.86 -1.00
CA THR A 89 -8.21 23.48 -0.80
C THR A 89 -9.02 22.93 -1.98
N SER A 90 -9.25 23.75 -3.02
CA SER A 90 -9.95 23.41 -4.27
C SER A 90 -9.73 24.52 -5.30
N GLY A 91 -10.24 24.34 -6.52
CA GLY A 91 -10.16 25.32 -7.60
C GLY A 91 -9.36 24.83 -8.81
N PRO A 92 -9.17 25.68 -9.83
CA PRO A 92 -8.37 25.32 -11.00
C PRO A 92 -6.94 24.97 -10.62
N HIS A 93 -6.35 23.95 -11.23
CA HIS A 93 -5.07 23.40 -10.77
C HIS A 93 -4.30 22.66 -11.88
N ASP A 94 -3.02 22.36 -11.63
CA ASP A 94 -2.13 21.73 -12.62
C ASP A 94 -2.52 20.26 -12.79
N PRO A 95 -2.50 19.67 -14.00
CA PRO A 95 -2.78 18.25 -14.18
C PRO A 95 -1.71 17.31 -13.59
N ASN A 96 -0.57 17.84 -13.13
CA ASN A 96 0.45 17.06 -12.44
C ASN A 96 0.33 17.24 -10.92
N PRO A 97 0.14 16.16 -10.14
CA PRO A 97 0.11 16.26 -8.68
C PRO A 97 1.51 16.27 -8.06
N VAL A 98 1.59 16.75 -6.82
CA VAL A 98 2.74 16.47 -5.93
C VAL A 98 2.60 15.08 -5.35
N LEU A 99 3.68 14.29 -5.41
CA LEU A 99 3.71 12.96 -4.80
C LEU A 99 3.68 13.05 -3.26
N PRO A 100 3.13 12.04 -2.56
CA PRO A 100 3.19 12.00 -1.10
C PRO A 100 4.64 12.03 -0.59
N GLY A 101 4.93 12.91 0.37
CA GLY A 101 6.29 13.11 0.84
C GLY A 101 6.45 14.23 1.87
N VAL A 102 7.68 14.37 2.39
CA VAL A 102 8.10 15.50 3.23
C VAL A 102 9.01 16.39 2.40
N TYR A 103 8.63 17.66 2.26
CA TYR A 103 9.32 18.61 1.40
C TYR A 103 9.85 19.79 2.22
N THR A 104 11.11 20.17 1.97
CA THR A 104 11.72 21.39 2.55
C THR A 104 11.71 22.57 1.58
N GLN A 105 11.46 22.29 0.29
CA GLN A 105 11.23 23.31 -0.72
C GLN A 105 9.73 23.49 -0.88
N GLU A 106 9.29 24.73 -1.04
CA GLU A 106 7.90 25.04 -1.34
C GLU A 106 7.48 24.34 -2.64
N GLN A 107 6.33 23.67 -2.58
CA GLN A 107 5.72 23.02 -3.73
C GLN A 107 4.69 23.96 -4.34
N ARG A 108 4.45 23.82 -5.64
CA ARG A 108 3.48 24.68 -6.33
C ARG A 108 2.07 24.42 -5.81
N LEU A 109 1.34 25.49 -5.50
CA LEU A 109 -0.03 25.40 -5.01
C LEU A 109 -0.92 24.66 -6.00
N GLU A 110 -0.75 24.87 -7.31
CA GLU A 110 -1.55 24.19 -8.33
C GLU A 110 -1.31 22.67 -8.33
N GLU A 111 -0.12 22.20 -8.02
CA GLU A 111 0.18 20.76 -7.97
C GLU A 111 -0.32 20.16 -6.64
N LEU A 112 -0.28 20.94 -5.55
CA LEU A 112 -0.82 20.54 -4.24
C LEU A 112 -2.35 20.42 -4.24
N VAL A 113 -3.06 21.34 -4.93
CA VAL A 113 -4.52 21.27 -5.06
C VAL A 113 -4.95 20.02 -5.81
N HIS A 114 -4.20 19.60 -6.83
CA HIS A 114 -4.43 18.31 -7.50
C HIS A 114 -4.28 17.14 -6.51
N SER A 115 -3.20 17.13 -5.71
CA SER A 115 -3.02 16.10 -4.69
C SER A 115 -4.20 16.06 -3.72
N ILE A 116 -4.74 17.22 -3.31
CA ILE A 116 -5.93 17.32 -2.44
C ILE A 116 -7.19 16.82 -3.16
N GLU A 117 -7.39 17.08 -4.46
CA GLU A 117 -8.50 16.53 -5.25
C GLU A 117 -8.52 15.00 -5.19
N HIS A 118 -7.33 14.39 -5.18
CA HIS A 118 -7.15 12.95 -5.04
C HIS A 118 -7.13 12.43 -3.59
N GLY A 119 -7.51 13.27 -2.63
CA GLY A 119 -7.68 12.88 -1.23
C GLY A 119 -6.41 12.90 -0.39
N ASN A 120 -5.32 13.49 -0.88
CA ASN A 120 -4.14 13.72 -0.04
C ASN A 120 -4.41 14.81 1.01
N ILE A 121 -3.68 14.72 2.11
CA ILE A 121 -3.67 15.73 3.17
C ILE A 121 -2.38 16.54 3.03
N VAL A 122 -2.52 17.85 2.83
CA VAL A 122 -1.37 18.78 2.80
C VAL A 122 -1.23 19.45 4.16
N ILE A 123 -0.01 19.40 4.72
CA ILE A 123 0.31 19.97 6.02
C ILE A 123 1.44 20.98 5.83
N TYR A 124 1.12 22.26 6.02
CA TYR A 124 2.10 23.33 6.05
C TYR A 124 2.68 23.45 7.47
N VAL A 125 4.01 23.45 7.58
CA VAL A 125 4.72 23.56 8.86
C VAL A 125 5.72 24.71 8.78
N ASP A 126 5.74 25.57 9.81
CA ASP A 126 6.70 26.67 9.93
C ASP A 126 7.88 26.26 10.84
N GLN A 127 7.68 26.30 12.16
CA GLN A 127 8.68 25.90 13.15
C GLN A 127 8.19 24.70 13.99
N PRO A 128 8.05 23.51 13.39
CA PRO A 128 7.59 22.34 14.12
C PRO A 128 8.66 21.87 15.12
N GLY A 129 8.23 21.45 16.30
CA GLY A 129 9.10 20.73 17.23
C GLY A 129 9.50 19.37 16.67
N GLN A 130 10.64 18.82 17.11
CA GLN A 130 11.19 17.57 16.59
C GLN A 130 10.20 16.40 16.67
N VAL A 131 9.46 16.29 17.78
CA VAL A 131 8.44 15.24 17.97
C VAL A 131 7.36 15.29 16.88
N ALA A 132 6.93 16.49 16.48
CA ALA A 132 5.94 16.65 15.43
C ALA A 132 6.50 16.23 14.07
N ILE A 133 7.72 16.63 13.74
CA ILE A 133 8.41 16.21 12.51
C ILE A 133 8.56 14.70 12.43
N ASP A 134 9.02 14.07 13.51
CA ASP A 134 9.21 12.61 13.56
C ASP A 134 7.88 11.89 13.38
N THR A 135 6.81 12.39 13.99
CA THR A 135 5.46 11.82 13.88
C THR A 135 4.91 11.95 12.46
N LEU A 136 4.97 13.14 11.86
CA LEU A 136 4.51 13.37 10.49
C LEU A 136 5.30 12.54 9.48
N THR A 137 6.61 12.45 9.66
CA THR A 137 7.47 11.62 8.80
C THR A 137 7.12 10.14 8.92
N ALA A 138 6.79 9.66 10.12
CA ALA A 138 6.33 8.29 10.31
C ALA A 138 4.99 8.04 9.60
N TRP A 139 4.05 8.98 9.67
CA TRP A 139 2.76 8.87 8.97
C TRP A 139 2.92 8.84 7.45
N VAL A 140 3.77 9.70 6.88
CA VAL A 140 4.04 9.68 5.42
C VAL A 140 4.58 8.33 4.96
N ARG A 141 5.39 7.64 5.78
CA ARG A 141 5.92 6.30 5.46
C ARG A 141 4.88 5.20 5.58
N GLU A 142 3.96 5.34 6.53
CA GLU A 142 2.90 4.36 6.79
C GLU A 142 1.74 4.49 5.78
N PHE A 143 1.46 5.73 5.35
CA PHE A 143 0.35 6.07 4.45
C PHE A 143 0.87 6.70 3.15
N PRO A 144 1.52 5.93 2.27
CA PRO A 144 2.08 6.45 1.01
C PRO A 144 1.01 6.83 -0.03
N GLY A 145 -0.26 6.53 0.22
CA GLY A 145 -1.38 6.86 -0.67
C GLY A 145 -1.64 5.82 -1.76
N ALA A 146 -2.54 6.14 -2.69
CA ALA A 146 -2.99 5.23 -3.76
C ALA A 146 -2.15 5.32 -5.05
N TRP A 147 -1.04 6.07 -5.03
CA TRP A 147 -0.21 6.35 -6.19
C TRP A 147 1.05 5.46 -6.27
N ASP A 148 1.10 4.42 -5.43
CA ASP A 148 2.09 3.33 -5.44
C ASP A 148 1.73 2.23 -6.46
#